data_AF-F0G669-F1
#
_entry.id   AF-F0G669-F1
#
_cell.length_a   1.000
_cell.length_b   1.000
_cell.length_c   1.000
_cell.angle_alpha   90.00
_cell.angle_beta   90.00
_cell.angle_gamma   90.00
#
_symmetry.space_group_name_H-M   'P 1'
#
loop_
_entity.id
_entity.type
_entity.pdbx_description
1 polymer ?
#
loop_
_entity_poly.entity_id
_entity_poly.type
_entity_poly.pdbx_seq_one_letter_code
_entity_poly.pdbx_strand_id
1 'polypeptide(L)'
;RRLRRGWGGGAPPRRFHKGLIVRTGVAGVVSLFQTMSVRARLNSTLCVLAPVVIGAGWACGLGGGALAAFAAATLGVSIAAGFWLDVQIARPLRQLHDQALNVATGESRRGVRMNRVDEIGMTLRTLNQLGLMFRWLVDDVSEQVLNVQRASNEIAQGNNDLSARTE
;
A
#
# COMPACT_ATOMS: atom_id res chain seq x y z
N ARG A 1 13.71 7.74 18.67
CA ARG A 1 15.04 7.93 19.32
C ARG A 1 15.99 8.52 18.29
N ARG A 2 16.54 9.70 18.56
CA ARG A 2 17.46 10.46 17.68
C ARG A 2 18.84 9.80 17.73
N LEU A 3 19.42 9.46 16.58
CA LEU A 3 20.84 9.12 16.50
C LEU A 3 21.62 10.36 16.06
N ARG A 4 22.59 10.72 16.92
CA ARG A 4 23.56 11.80 16.75
C ARG A 4 24.85 11.23 16.13
N ARG A 5 25.52 12.11 15.38
CA ARG A 5 26.94 12.15 15.00
C ARG A 5 27.44 11.29 13.82
N GLY A 6 27.78 12.00 12.75
CA GLY A 6 28.96 11.79 11.93
C GLY A 6 29.44 13.16 11.44
N TRP A 7 30.65 13.58 11.84
CA TRP A 7 31.34 14.76 11.32
C TRP A 7 32.12 14.37 10.05
N GLY A 8 32.17 15.26 9.06
CA GLY A 8 33.13 15.23 7.94
C GLY A 8 32.57 14.72 6.61
N GLY A 9 32.47 15.63 5.63
CA GLY A 9 32.14 15.34 4.23
C GLY A 9 30.69 15.65 3.87
N GLY A 10 30.48 16.59 2.93
CA GLY A 10 29.19 17.09 2.45
C GLY A 10 28.28 16.04 1.81
N ALA A 11 27.80 15.08 2.59
CA ALA A 11 26.77 14.16 2.17
C ALA A 11 25.43 14.91 2.13
N PRO A 12 24.71 14.92 0.99
CA PRO A 12 23.43 15.59 0.90
C PRO A 12 22.44 15.00 1.91
N PRO A 13 21.50 15.80 2.46
CA PRO A 13 20.58 15.33 3.49
C PRO A 13 19.81 14.10 2.99
N ARG A 14 19.84 13.00 3.73
CA ARG A 14 19.04 11.81 3.42
C ARG A 14 17.78 11.86 4.29
N ARG A 15 16.59 11.79 3.68
CA ARG A 15 15.31 11.81 4.40
C ARG A 15 14.66 10.44 4.27
N PHE A 16 14.24 9.86 5.39
CA PHE A 16 13.46 8.62 5.39
C PHE A 16 12.00 8.95 5.14
N HIS A 17 11.40 8.36 4.12
CA HIS A 17 9.97 8.47 3.85
C HIS A 17 9.39 7.08 3.58
N LYS A 18 8.57 6.57 4.50
CA LYS A 18 7.89 5.25 4.39
C LYS A 18 8.82 4.08 4.03
N GLY A 19 9.97 3.98 4.70
CA GLY A 19 10.93 2.89 4.49
C GLY A 19 11.89 3.06 3.31
N LEU A 20 11.72 4.07 2.46
CA LEU A 20 12.64 4.40 1.37
C LEU A 20 13.66 5.48 1.79
N ILE A 21 14.92 5.27 1.43
CA ILE A 21 16.01 6.25 1.62
C ILE A 21 15.97 7.23 0.45
N VAL A 22 15.48 8.44 0.70
CA VAL A 22 15.37 9.48 -0.33
C VAL A 22 16.58 10.42 -0.24
N ARG A 23 17.30 10.59 -1.35
CA ARG A 23 18.37 11.59 -1.51
C ARG A 23 17.74 12.97 -1.75
N THR A 24 18.03 13.97 -0.91
CA THR A 24 17.60 15.36 -1.18
C THR A 24 18.64 16.07 -2.05
N GLY A 25 18.20 16.72 -3.14
CA GLY A 25 19.04 17.36 -4.16
C GLY A 25 18.36 17.35 -5.53
N VAL A 26 19.09 17.63 -6.62
CA VAL A 26 18.55 17.52 -8.01
C VAL A 26 18.12 16.08 -8.35
N ALA A 27 18.86 15.08 -7.83
CA ALA A 27 18.46 13.67 -7.84
C ALA A 27 17.20 13.37 -6.99
N GLY A 28 16.77 14.33 -6.16
CA GLY A 28 15.53 14.28 -5.40
C GLY A 28 14.29 14.40 -6.30
N VAL A 29 14.39 15.02 -7.48
CA VAL A 29 13.29 15.06 -8.47
C VAL A 29 12.99 13.65 -8.99
N VAL A 30 14.02 12.81 -9.17
CA VAL A 30 13.85 11.38 -9.54
C VAL A 30 13.20 10.60 -8.39
N SER A 31 13.54 10.94 -7.14
CA SER A 31 12.90 10.33 -5.96
C SER A 31 11.48 10.85 -5.70
N LEU A 32 11.11 12.00 -6.25
CA LEU A 32 9.75 12.55 -6.17
C LEU A 32 8.77 11.63 -6.89
N PHE A 33 9.15 11.11 -8.06
CA PHE A 33 8.38 10.08 -8.78
C PHE A 33 8.22 8.78 -7.98
N GLN A 34 9.18 8.44 -7.11
CA GLN A 34 9.14 7.22 -6.29
C GLN A 34 8.30 7.38 -5.01
N THR A 35 8.17 8.59 -4.47
CA THR A 35 7.42 8.85 -3.22
C THR A 35 5.96 9.25 -3.47
N MET A 36 5.59 9.54 -4.72
CA MET A 36 4.25 9.97 -5.07
C MET A 36 3.22 8.83 -5.01
N SER A 37 2.13 9.08 -4.28
CA SER A 37 0.95 8.19 -4.28
C SER A 37 0.40 8.02 -5.69
N VAL A 38 -0.26 6.88 -5.97
CA VAL A 38 -0.87 6.60 -7.28
C VAL A 38 -1.80 7.72 -7.72
N ARG A 39 -2.59 8.29 -6.80
CA ARG A 39 -3.43 9.47 -7.05
C ARG A 39 -2.62 10.68 -7.53
N ALA A 40 -1.50 10.97 -6.86
CA ALA A 40 -0.64 12.08 -7.25
C ALA A 40 -0.01 11.85 -8.63
N ARG A 41 0.38 10.61 -8.95
CA ARG A 41 0.91 10.25 -10.28
C ARG A 41 -0.14 10.38 -11.40
N LEU A 42 -1.38 9.94 -11.13
CA LEU A 42 -2.48 10.06 -12.08
C LEU A 42 -2.82 11.54 -12.34
N ASN A 43 -2.99 12.33 -11.28
CA ASN A 43 -3.32 13.75 -11.42
C ASN A 43 -2.16 14.57 -11.97
N SER A 44 -0.90 14.28 -11.61
CA SER A 44 0.27 15.00 -12.14
C SER A 44 0.41 14.79 -13.64
N THR A 45 0.17 13.56 -14.12
CA THR A 45 0.22 13.25 -15.56
C THR A 45 -0.82 14.08 -16.32
N LEU A 46 -2.04 14.17 -15.81
CA LEU A 46 -3.10 14.99 -16.41
C LEU A 46 -2.80 16.49 -16.33
N CYS A 47 -2.28 16.97 -15.20
CA CYS A 47 -1.88 18.36 -15.02
C CYS A 47 -0.74 18.79 -15.96
N VAL A 48 0.15 17.87 -16.36
CA VAL A 48 1.21 18.15 -17.33
C VAL A 48 0.70 18.01 -18.76
N LEU A 49 -0.17 17.02 -19.03
CA LEU A 49 -0.69 16.78 -20.38
C LEU A 49 -1.64 17.90 -20.85
N ALA A 50 -2.49 18.42 -19.97
CA ALA A 50 -3.46 19.47 -20.32
C ALA A 50 -2.80 20.74 -20.93
N PRO A 51 -1.79 21.38 -20.32
CA PRO A 51 -1.13 22.54 -20.91
C PRO A 51 -0.36 22.19 -22.18
N VAL A 52 0.18 20.97 -22.31
CA VAL A 52 0.83 20.52 -23.56
C VAL A 52 -0.18 20.47 -24.70
N VAL A 53 -1.38 19.92 -24.47
CA VAL A 53 -2.46 19.88 -25.47
C VAL A 53 -2.93 21.29 -25.83
N ILE A 54 -3.10 22.16 -24.84
CA ILE A 54 -3.49 23.57 -25.06
C ILE A 54 -2.43 24.31 -25.88
N GLY A 55 -1.15 24.11 -25.55
CA GLY A 55 -0.01 24.70 -26.27
C GLY A 55 0.10 24.20 -27.70
N ALA A 56 -0.18 22.91 -27.94
CA ALA A 56 -0.25 22.36 -29.30
C ALA A 56 -1.41 22.98 -30.11
N GLY A 57 -2.57 23.17 -29.48
CA GLY A 57 -3.69 23.89 -30.11
C GLY A 57 -3.28 25.31 -30.53
N TRP A 58 -2.64 26.05 -29.63
CA TRP A 58 -2.10 27.37 -29.94
C TRP A 58 -1.08 27.34 -31.10
N ALA A 59 -0.16 26.37 -31.11
CA ALA A 59 0.84 26.20 -32.17
C ALA A 59 0.22 25.87 -33.54
N CYS A 60 -0.92 25.18 -33.56
CA CYS A 60 -1.71 24.92 -34.77
C CYS A 60 -2.51 26.14 -35.26
N GLY A 61 -2.36 27.31 -34.63
CA GLY A 61 -2.99 28.56 -35.05
C GLY A 61 -4.34 28.85 -34.40
N LEU A 62 -4.75 28.11 -33.36
CA LEU A 62 -5.91 28.48 -32.55
C LEU A 62 -5.61 29.76 -31.76
N GLY A 63 -6.40 30.80 -31.99
CA GLY A 63 -6.30 32.08 -31.31
C GLY A 63 -7.63 32.59 -30.78
N GLY A 64 -7.57 33.62 -29.92
CA GLY A 64 -8.75 34.33 -29.42
C GLY A 64 -9.76 33.42 -28.68
N GLY A 65 -11.05 33.59 -28.98
CA GLY A 65 -12.13 32.85 -28.31
C GLY A 65 -12.10 31.33 -28.56
N ALA A 66 -11.61 30.90 -29.72
CA ALA A 66 -11.51 29.47 -30.06
C ALA A 66 -10.47 28.76 -29.18
N LEU A 67 -9.33 29.41 -28.89
CA LEU A 67 -8.34 28.89 -27.95
C LEU A 67 -8.89 28.80 -26.53
N ALA A 68 -9.64 29.82 -26.09
CA ALA A 68 -10.24 29.82 -24.75
C ALA A 68 -11.27 28.70 -24.58
N ALA A 69 -12.13 28.48 -25.58
CA ALA A 69 -13.10 27.39 -25.59
C ALA A 69 -12.41 26.00 -25.60
N PHE A 70 -11.37 25.85 -26.42
CA PHE A 70 -10.56 24.62 -26.46
C PHE A 70 -9.89 24.34 -25.11
N ALA A 71 -9.23 25.35 -24.52
CA ALA A 71 -8.58 25.21 -23.22
C ALA A 71 -9.56 24.85 -22.10
N ALA A 72 -10.74 25.50 -22.07
CA ALA A 72 -11.78 25.17 -21.11
C ALA A 72 -12.27 23.71 -21.26
N ALA A 73 -12.48 23.26 -22.50
CA ALA A 73 -12.87 21.88 -22.78
C ALA A 73 -11.78 20.87 -22.36
N THR A 74 -10.51 21.11 -22.72
CA THR A 74 -9.38 20.27 -22.33
C THR A 74 -9.24 20.16 -20.81
N LEU A 75 -9.35 21.27 -20.09
CA LEU A 75 -9.30 21.28 -18.63
C LEU A 75 -10.47 20.52 -18.01
N GLY A 76 -11.70 20.75 -18.52
CA GLY A 76 -12.89 20.04 -18.05
C GLY A 76 -12.77 18.52 -18.20
N VAL A 77 -12.34 18.05 -19.39
CA VAL A 77 -12.11 16.63 -19.65
C VAL A 77 -10.99 16.07 -18.77
N SER A 78 -9.90 16.82 -18.59
CA SER A 78 -8.77 16.37 -17.76
C SER A 78 -9.16 16.21 -16.30
N ILE A 79 -9.95 17.13 -15.74
CA ILE A 79 -10.46 17.04 -14.37
C ILE A 79 -11.42 15.85 -14.23
N ALA A 80 -12.34 15.69 -15.17
CA ALA A 80 -13.28 14.57 -15.18
C ALA A 80 -12.55 13.22 -15.26
N ALA A 81 -11.57 13.09 -16.15
CA ALA A 81 -10.73 11.91 -16.28
C ALA A 81 -9.93 11.64 -14.99
N GLY A 82 -9.36 12.67 -14.36
CA GLY A 82 -8.63 12.52 -13.10
C GLY A 82 -9.52 12.02 -11.97
N PHE A 83 -10.74 12.56 -11.84
CA PHE A 83 -11.71 12.07 -10.87
C PHE A 83 -12.13 10.62 -11.14
N TRP A 84 -12.39 10.29 -12.41
CA TRP A 84 -12.75 8.94 -12.82
C TRP A 84 -11.65 7.93 -12.52
N LEU A 85 -10.39 8.24 -12.84
CA LEU A 85 -9.23 7.39 -12.53
C LEU A 85 -8.98 7.28 -11.02
N ASP A 86 -9.23 8.33 -10.23
CA ASP A 86 -9.15 8.25 -8.76
C ASP A 86 -10.15 7.22 -8.21
N VAL A 87 -11.40 7.27 -8.67
CA VAL A 87 -12.46 6.35 -8.23
C VAL A 87 -12.25 4.93 -8.75
N GLN A 88 -11.77 4.78 -9.98
CA GLN A 88 -11.58 3.46 -10.59
C GLN A 88 -10.31 2.75 -10.13
N ILE A 89 -9.22 3.47 -9.88
CA ILE A 89 -7.90 2.87 -9.67
C ILE A 89 -7.34 3.24 -8.30
N ALA A 90 -7.21 4.53 -8.00
CA ALA A 90 -6.48 4.97 -6.81
C ALA A 90 -7.19 4.57 -5.50
N ARG A 91 -8.52 4.68 -5.43
CA ARG A 91 -9.31 4.29 -4.26
C ARG A 91 -9.28 2.77 -4.01
N PRO A 92 -9.55 1.90 -4.99
CA PRO A 92 -9.43 0.45 -4.80
C PRO A 92 -8.04 -0.02 -4.43
N LEU A 93 -6.99 0.56 -5.02
CA LEU A 93 -5.61 0.24 -4.62
C LEU A 93 -5.33 0.58 -3.16
N ARG A 94 -5.94 1.64 -2.63
CA ARG A 94 -5.85 1.96 -1.20
C ARG A 94 -6.57 0.91 -0.34
N GLN A 95 -7.76 0.48 -0.75
CA GLN A 95 -8.49 -0.59 -0.06
C GLN A 95 -7.70 -1.91 -0.05
N LEU A 96 -7.06 -2.26 -1.16
CA LEU A 96 -6.15 -3.40 -1.26
C LEU A 96 -4.98 -3.29 -0.28
N HIS A 97 -4.32 -2.14 -0.23
CA HIS A 97 -3.22 -1.88 0.69
C HIS A 97 -3.67 -2.05 2.15
N ASP A 98 -4.81 -1.45 2.52
CA ASP A 98 -5.31 -1.50 3.89
C ASP A 98 -5.70 -2.94 4.28
N GLN A 99 -6.30 -3.70 3.35
CA GLN A 99 -6.59 -5.12 3.58
C GLN A 99 -5.30 -5.95 3.74
N ALA A 100 -4.30 -5.71 2.90
CA ALA A 100 -3.01 -6.40 3.02
C ALA A 100 -2.34 -6.11 4.37
N LEU A 101 -2.42 -4.87 4.85
CA LEU A 101 -1.91 -4.50 6.17
C LEU A 101 -2.66 -5.23 7.28
N ASN A 102 -3.99 -5.30 7.22
CA ASN A 102 -4.80 -6.04 8.20
C ASN A 102 -4.48 -7.54 8.22
N VAL A 103 -4.16 -8.13 7.06
CA VAL A 103 -3.69 -9.53 6.99
C VAL A 103 -2.31 -9.66 7.64
N ALA A 104 -1.40 -8.74 7.35
CA ALA A 104 -0.05 -8.75 7.92
C ALA A 104 -0.02 -8.52 9.44
N THR A 105 -0.96 -7.75 9.99
CA THR A 105 -1.09 -7.53 11.44
C THR A 105 -1.89 -8.62 12.16
N GLY A 106 -2.50 -9.57 11.42
CA GLY A 106 -3.37 -10.60 11.98
C GLY A 106 -4.75 -10.10 12.44
N GLU A 107 -5.09 -8.83 12.16
CA GLU A 107 -6.36 -8.21 12.52
C GLU A 107 -7.51 -8.51 11.53
N SER A 108 -7.26 -9.32 10.50
CA SER A 108 -8.21 -9.64 9.43
C SER A 108 -9.44 -10.43 9.93
N ARG A 109 -10.41 -9.73 10.54
CA ARG A 109 -11.69 -10.31 11.02
C ARG A 109 -12.81 -10.30 9.98
N ARG A 110 -12.76 -9.42 8.99
CA ARG A 110 -13.78 -9.31 7.93
C ARG A 110 -13.11 -8.93 6.62
N GLY A 111 -13.24 -9.79 5.61
CA GLY A 111 -12.72 -9.49 4.27
C GLY A 111 -13.42 -8.27 3.68
N VAL A 112 -12.63 -7.34 3.13
CA VAL A 112 -13.19 -6.21 2.36
C VAL A 112 -13.83 -6.78 1.09
N ARG A 113 -15.10 -6.44 0.86
CA ARG A 113 -15.84 -6.83 -0.34
C ARG A 113 -15.82 -5.70 -1.36
N MET A 114 -15.24 -5.97 -2.52
CA MET A 114 -15.39 -5.13 -3.71
C MET A 114 -16.33 -5.82 -4.70
N ASN A 115 -17.30 -5.09 -5.23
CA ASN A 115 -18.15 -5.57 -6.31
C ASN A 115 -17.45 -5.35 -7.66
N ARG A 116 -16.33 -6.08 -7.87
CA ARG A 116 -15.48 -5.99 -9.06
C ARG A 116 -14.90 -7.36 -9.41
N VAL A 117 -14.72 -7.60 -10.70
CA VAL A 117 -14.15 -8.84 -11.26
C VAL A 117 -12.88 -8.59 -12.08
N ASP A 118 -12.38 -7.36 -12.04
CA ASP A 118 -11.07 -6.98 -12.60
C ASP A 118 -9.91 -7.54 -11.74
N GLU A 119 -8.69 -7.36 -12.23
CA GLU A 119 -7.46 -7.83 -11.58
C GLU A 119 -7.33 -7.27 -10.15
N ILE A 120 -7.80 -6.05 -9.91
CA ILE A 120 -7.84 -5.42 -8.59
C ILE A 120 -8.79 -6.18 -7.66
N GLY A 121 -10.02 -6.47 -8.13
CA GLY A 121 -11.01 -7.26 -7.40
C GLY A 121 -10.57 -8.70 -7.15
N MET A 122 -9.96 -9.34 -8.14
CA MET A 122 -9.39 -10.69 -8.01
C MET A 122 -8.25 -10.72 -7.00
N THR A 123 -7.34 -9.75 -7.05
CA THR A 123 -6.24 -9.61 -6.08
C THR A 123 -6.78 -9.42 -4.65
N LEU A 124 -7.82 -8.61 -4.47
CA LEU A 124 -8.43 -8.42 -3.14
C LEU A 124 -9.04 -9.72 -2.62
N ARG A 125 -9.70 -10.49 -3.50
CA ARG A 125 -10.27 -11.79 -3.15
C ARG A 125 -9.18 -12.77 -2.72
N THR A 126 -8.06 -12.82 -3.43
CA THR A 126 -6.90 -13.64 -3.05
C THR A 126 -6.31 -13.19 -1.71
N LEU A 127 -6.17 -11.89 -1.45
CA LEU A 127 -5.72 -11.38 -0.15
C LEU A 127 -6.66 -11.77 1.00
N ASN A 128 -7.97 -11.72 0.77
CA ASN A 128 -8.95 -12.18 1.75
C ASN A 128 -8.79 -13.69 2.04
N GLN A 129 -8.56 -14.50 1.01
CA GLN A 129 -8.30 -15.94 1.16
C GLN A 129 -7.01 -16.19 1.95
N LEU A 130 -5.94 -15.46 1.65
CA LEU A 130 -4.67 -15.54 2.40
C LEU A 130 -4.85 -15.19 3.87
N GLY A 131 -5.64 -14.15 4.16
CA GLY A 131 -5.98 -13.78 5.55
C GLY A 131 -6.70 -14.90 6.30
N LEU A 132 -7.65 -15.58 5.64
CA LEU A 132 -8.34 -16.74 6.23
C LEU A 132 -7.39 -17.92 6.43
N MET A 133 -6.56 -18.26 5.44
CA MET A 133 -5.59 -19.35 5.57
C MET A 133 -4.58 -19.10 6.70
N PHE A 134 -4.08 -17.88 6.83
CA PHE A 134 -3.18 -17.51 7.91
C PHE A 134 -3.84 -17.67 9.29
N ARG A 135 -5.11 -17.27 9.40
CA ARG A 135 -5.88 -17.46 10.64
C ARG A 135 -6.00 -18.94 11.02
N TRP A 136 -6.35 -19.78 10.05
CA TRP A 136 -6.47 -21.23 10.26
C TRP A 136 -5.15 -21.86 10.71
N LEU A 137 -4.04 -21.46 10.10
CA LEU A 137 -2.71 -21.93 10.50
C LEU A 137 -2.39 -21.55 11.95
N VAL A 138 -2.67 -20.30 12.34
CA VAL A 138 -2.44 -19.83 13.72
C VAL A 138 -3.32 -20.60 14.72
N ASP A 139 -4.59 -20.84 14.38
CA ASP A 139 -5.51 -21.58 15.24
C ASP A 139 -5.07 -23.07 15.39
N ASP A 140 -4.64 -23.73 14.30
CA ASP A 140 -4.10 -25.10 14.31
C ASP A 140 -2.82 -25.22 15.16
N VAL A 141 -1.86 -24.30 15.00
CA VAL A 141 -0.65 -24.28 15.83
C VAL A 141 -0.99 -24.05 17.30
N SER A 142 -1.97 -23.19 17.60
CA SER A 142 -2.39 -22.94 18.98
C SER A 142 -3.00 -24.18 19.63
N GLU A 143 -3.80 -24.95 18.88
CA GLU A 143 -4.36 -26.21 19.35
C GLU A 143 -3.28 -27.28 19.60
N GLN A 144 -2.31 -27.39 18.68
CA GLN A 144 -1.17 -28.29 18.85
C GLN A 144 -0.34 -27.97 20.10
N VAL A 145 -0.09 -26.69 20.37
CA VAL A 145 0.63 -26.25 21.59
C VAL A 145 -0.15 -26.63 22.85
N LEU A 146 -1.47 -26.47 22.87
CA LEU A 146 -2.29 -26.87 24.02
C LEU A 146 -2.26 -28.39 24.24
N ASN A 147 -2.26 -29.19 23.16
CA ASN A 147 -2.15 -30.64 23.27
C ASN A 147 -0.78 -31.08 23.82
N VAL A 148 0.30 -30.45 23.35
CA VAL A 148 1.65 -30.69 23.89
C VAL A 148 1.73 -30.30 25.37
N GLN A 149 1.13 -29.18 25.76
CA GLN A 149 1.08 -28.75 27.17
C GLN A 149 0.33 -29.75 28.05
N ARG A 150 -0.81 -30.27 27.59
CA ARG A 150 -1.58 -31.31 28.31
C ARG A 150 -0.76 -32.59 28.48
N ALA A 151 -0.17 -33.09 27.40
CA ALA A 151 0.68 -34.28 27.44
C ALA A 151 1.89 -34.10 28.37
N SER A 152 2.51 -32.92 28.37
CA SER A 152 3.61 -32.60 29.28
C SER A 152 3.17 -32.58 30.75
N ASN A 153 1.97 -32.09 31.04
CA ASN A 153 1.41 -32.11 32.40
C ASN A 153 1.07 -33.54 32.85
N GLU A 154 0.53 -34.38 31.97
CA GLU A 154 0.28 -35.80 32.24
C GLU A 154 1.58 -36.56 32.52
N ILE A 155 2.65 -36.32 31.74
CA ILE A 155 3.98 -36.90 31.98
C ILE A 155 4.53 -36.45 33.33
N ALA A 156 4.44 -35.16 33.67
CA ALA A 156 4.93 -34.65 34.95
C ALA A 156 4.16 -35.26 36.13
N GLN A 157 2.83 -35.38 36.03
CA GLN A 157 2.01 -36.05 37.04
C GLN A 157 2.36 -37.54 37.18
N GLY A 158 2.52 -38.25 36.06
CA GLY A 158 2.93 -39.65 36.06
C GLY A 158 4.33 -39.85 36.67
N ASN A 159 5.26 -38.94 36.39
CA ASN A 159 6.60 -38.97 36.99
C ASN A 159 6.56 -38.74 38.51
N ASN A 160 5.72 -37.83 38.99
CA ASN A 160 5.53 -37.61 40.43
C ASN A 160 4.91 -38.83 41.13
N ASP A 161 3.90 -39.48 40.53
CA ASP A 161 3.33 -40.72 41.08
C ASP A 161 4.36 -41.86 41.11
N LEU A 162 5.17 -41.99 40.05
CA LEU A 162 6.23 -42.99 40.02
C LEU A 162 7.30 -42.73 41.09
N SER A 163 7.76 -41.48 41.23
CA SER A 163 8.70 -41.06 42.28
C SER A 163 8.18 -41.41 43.67
N ALA A 164 6.91 -41.11 43.95
CA ALA A 164 6.28 -41.38 45.25
C ALA A 164 6.12 -42.87 45.57
N ARG A 165 6.16 -43.75 44.56
CA ARG A 165 6.15 -45.21 44.75
C ARG A 165 7.55 -45.82 44.88
N THR A 166 8.59 -45.06 44.54
CA THR A 166 9.99 -45.51 44.58
C THR A 166 10.78 -44.99 45.78
N GLU A 167 10.23 -44.02 46.53
CA GLU A 167 10.69 -43.61 47.87
C GLU A 167 9.95 -44.38 48.98
#